data_AF-A0A837I1I7-F1
#
_entry.id   AF-A0A837I1I7-F1
#
_cell.length_a   1.000
_cell.length_b   1.000
_cell.length_c   1.000
_cell.angle_alpha   90.00
_cell.angle_beta   90.00
_cell.angle_gamma   90.00
#
_symmetry.space_group_name_H-M   'P 1'
#
loop_
_entity.id
_entity.type
_entity.pdbx_description
1 polymer ?
#
loop_
_entity_poly.entity_id
_entity_poly.type
_entity_poly.pdbx_seq_one_letter_code
_entity_poly.pdbx_strand_id
1 'polypeptide(L)'
;MAAYRPGDIKEISKLIKPKIGIVTAIGPMHYERFGSMENILKTKLELIESLPDNGIGFLPKEIEPQIKQKKIGAKTEFFSSKEALLVKIGKLFELSENEILGRLKTMPPISRRQEMIKTSGDITIIDDSYNSNPMGFLSALAALKNMAVQRRILVTPGMIELGEKQFELNKNAAIAAAQVADYVIIVGEINKSALEDGLKEEWKDNFDKKVFWAPDLDSAKKKLSEITIPHSAILLENDLPDHYF
;
A
#
# COMPACT_ATOMS: atom_id res chain seq x y z
N MET A 1 -4.54 9.45 11.19
CA MET A 1 -3.78 8.94 12.36
C MET A 1 -3.39 7.49 12.08
N ALA A 2 -2.12 7.14 12.26
CA ALA A 2 -1.67 5.75 12.21
C ALA A 2 -1.87 5.09 13.58
N ALA A 3 -1.94 3.76 13.61
CA ALA A 3 -2.04 2.98 14.84
C ALA A 3 -1.09 1.81 14.73
N TYR A 4 -0.35 1.55 15.80
CA TYR A 4 0.58 0.43 15.88
C TYR A 4 0.11 -0.61 16.91
N ARG A 5 -0.71 -0.19 17.87
CA ARG A 5 -1.43 -1.05 18.81
C ARG A 5 -2.83 -0.48 19.13
N PRO A 6 -3.74 -1.29 19.69
CA PRO A 6 -5.03 -0.81 20.19
C PRO A 6 -4.86 0.34 21.21
N GLY A 7 -5.70 1.37 21.13
CA GLY A 7 -5.67 2.54 22.00
C GLY A 7 -4.84 3.73 21.50
N ASP A 8 -3.92 3.54 20.54
CA ASP A 8 -3.07 4.63 20.04
C ASP A 8 -3.90 5.77 19.43
N ILE A 9 -4.93 5.44 18.64
CA ILE A 9 -5.79 6.44 18.01
C ILE A 9 -6.60 7.17 19.05
N LYS A 10 -7.13 6.47 20.05
CA LYS A 10 -7.84 7.07 21.18
C LYS A 10 -6.94 8.05 21.96
N GLU A 11 -5.68 7.68 22.20
CA GLU A 11 -4.72 8.54 22.90
C GLU A 11 -4.42 9.82 22.11
N ILE A 12 -4.10 9.68 20.81
CA ILE A 12 -3.87 10.84 19.93
C ILE A 12 -5.14 11.70 19.81
N SER A 13 -6.33 11.08 19.74
CA SER A 13 -7.60 11.80 19.62
C SER A 13 -7.94 12.61 20.87
N LYS A 14 -7.53 12.15 22.07
CA LYS A 14 -7.67 12.95 23.31
C LYS A 14 -6.84 14.24 23.27
N LEU A 15 -5.68 14.20 22.60
CA LEU A 15 -4.79 15.35 22.46
C LEU A 15 -5.31 16.33 21.39
N ILE A 16 -5.65 15.83 20.21
CA ILE A 16 -6.03 16.65 19.05
C ILE A 16 -7.50 17.11 19.09
N LYS A 17 -8.39 16.31 19.70
CA LYS A 17 -9.84 16.55 19.77
C LYS A 17 -10.46 16.85 18.39
N PRO A 18 -10.36 15.92 17.43
CA PRO A 18 -10.83 16.17 16.06
C PRO A 18 -12.35 16.38 16.00
N LYS A 19 -12.80 17.26 15.10
CA LYS A 19 -14.22 17.43 14.74
C LYS A 19 -14.63 16.64 13.50
N ILE A 20 -13.65 16.32 12.64
CA ILE A 20 -13.83 15.53 11.42
C ILE A 20 -12.91 14.32 11.53
N GLY A 21 -13.47 13.12 11.42
CA GLY A 21 -12.74 11.86 11.42
C GLY A 21 -12.93 11.13 10.09
N ILE A 22 -11.86 10.59 9.51
CA ILE A 22 -11.93 9.86 8.23
C ILE A 22 -11.19 8.53 8.41
N VAL A 23 -11.91 7.42 8.21
CA VAL A 23 -11.31 6.10 8.06
C VAL A 23 -11.31 5.79 6.57
N THR A 24 -10.13 5.66 5.96
CA THR A 24 -10.02 5.53 4.49
C THR A 24 -10.15 4.10 4.00
N ALA A 25 -9.70 3.12 4.78
CA ALA A 25 -9.77 1.70 4.47
C ALA A 25 -9.54 0.86 5.74
N ILE A 26 -10.07 -0.36 5.73
CA ILE A 26 -9.78 -1.40 6.72
C ILE A 26 -9.25 -2.61 5.97
N GLY A 27 -8.02 -3.02 6.26
CA GLY A 27 -7.35 -4.11 5.58
C GLY A 27 -6.21 -4.68 6.44
N PRO A 28 -5.61 -5.79 6.00
CA PRO A 28 -4.60 -6.45 6.80
C PRO A 28 -3.30 -5.66 6.88
N MET A 29 -2.91 -5.34 8.12
CA MET A 29 -1.75 -4.51 8.47
C MET A 29 -1.40 -4.76 9.94
N HIS A 30 -0.12 -4.89 10.27
CA HIS A 30 0.38 -5.09 11.64
C HIS A 30 -0.35 -6.23 12.39
N TYR A 31 -0.63 -7.34 11.69
CA TYR A 31 -1.41 -8.45 12.23
C TYR A 31 -0.78 -9.06 13.48
N GLU A 32 0.55 -9.05 13.56
CA GLU A 32 1.29 -9.50 14.74
C GLU A 32 0.89 -8.73 16.02
N ARG A 33 0.57 -7.45 15.88
CA ARG A 33 0.23 -6.56 17.00
C ARG A 33 -1.26 -6.51 17.27
N PHE A 34 -2.06 -6.54 16.20
CA PHE A 34 -3.52 -6.46 16.32
C PHE A 34 -4.19 -7.81 16.52
N GLY A 35 -3.57 -8.91 16.09
CA GLY A 35 -4.07 -10.28 16.20
C GLY A 35 -5.23 -10.64 15.25
N SER A 36 -6.14 -9.69 14.93
CA SER A 36 -7.31 -9.96 14.09
C SER A 36 -7.79 -8.75 13.30
N MET A 37 -8.53 -8.98 12.21
CA MET A 37 -9.24 -7.92 11.47
C MET A 37 -10.23 -7.16 12.35
N GLU A 38 -10.86 -7.84 13.30
CA GLU A 38 -11.82 -7.22 14.23
C GLU A 38 -11.11 -6.19 15.12
N ASN A 39 -9.91 -6.51 15.62
CA ASN A 39 -9.12 -5.57 16.41
C ASN A 39 -8.59 -4.40 15.57
N ILE A 40 -8.21 -4.63 14.31
CA ILE A 40 -7.85 -3.54 13.38
C ILE A 40 -9.05 -2.61 13.17
N LEU A 41 -10.24 -3.17 12.88
CA LEU A 41 -11.47 -2.40 12.72
C LEU A 41 -11.79 -1.59 13.98
N LYS A 42 -11.79 -2.23 15.15
CA LYS A 42 -12.05 -1.60 16.44
C LYS A 42 -11.08 -0.44 16.70
N THR A 43 -9.78 -0.67 16.49
CA THR A 43 -8.76 0.37 16.71
C THR A 43 -8.96 1.55 15.77
N LYS A 44 -9.23 1.32 14.47
CA LYS A 44 -9.47 2.39 13.50
C LYS A 44 -10.75 3.19 13.82
N LEU A 45 -11.78 2.53 14.36
CA LEU A 45 -13.02 3.18 14.79
C LEU A 45 -12.86 4.05 16.05
N GLU A 46 -11.77 3.89 16.84
CA GLU A 46 -11.48 4.78 17.96
C GLU A 46 -11.48 6.27 17.56
N LEU A 47 -11.09 6.58 16.32
CA LEU A 47 -11.12 7.95 15.79
C LEU A 47 -12.55 8.48 15.76
N ILE A 48 -13.48 7.68 15.24
CA ILE A 48 -14.89 8.06 15.07
C ILE A 48 -15.60 8.10 16.42
N GLU A 49 -15.30 7.14 17.30
CA GLU A 49 -15.81 7.09 18.67
C GLU A 49 -15.30 8.25 19.55
N SER A 50 -14.18 8.88 19.18
CA SER A 50 -13.61 10.03 19.89
C SER A 50 -14.12 11.39 19.39
N LEU A 51 -14.96 11.42 18.35
CA LEU A 51 -15.54 12.66 17.84
C LEU A 51 -16.59 13.22 18.82
N PRO A 52 -16.74 14.55 18.93
CA PRO A 52 -17.83 15.15 19.69
C PRO A 52 -19.19 14.89 19.01
N ASP A 53 -20.29 15.10 19.73
CA ASP A 53 -21.66 14.89 19.21
C ASP A 53 -21.97 15.73 17.95
N ASN A 54 -21.35 16.92 17.85
CA ASN A 54 -21.44 17.79 16.67
C ASN A 54 -20.35 17.53 15.61
N GLY A 55 -19.56 16.48 15.79
CA GLY A 55 -18.55 16.03 14.84
C GLY A 55 -19.13 15.18 13.71
N ILE A 56 -18.31 14.94 12.69
CA ILE A 56 -18.66 14.10 11.55
C ILE A 56 -17.57 13.08 11.24
N GLY A 57 -17.99 11.82 11.10
CA GLY A 57 -17.16 10.68 10.72
C GLY A 57 -17.42 10.25 9.29
N PHE A 58 -16.37 10.03 8.50
CA PHE A 58 -16.45 9.43 7.17
C PHE A 58 -15.89 8.01 7.18
N LEU A 59 -16.67 7.07 6.67
CA LEU A 59 -16.37 5.64 6.73
C LEU A 59 -16.53 4.96 5.35
N PRO A 60 -15.71 3.95 5.03
CA PRO A 60 -15.88 3.19 3.79
C PRO A 60 -17.21 2.43 3.83
N LYS A 61 -17.92 2.36 2.70
CA LYS A 61 -19.23 1.68 2.63
C LYS A 61 -19.13 0.19 2.96
N GLU A 62 -17.99 -0.43 2.71
CA GLU A 62 -17.71 -1.86 2.92
C GLU A 62 -17.80 -2.25 4.41
N ILE A 63 -17.64 -1.30 5.32
CA ILE A 63 -17.72 -1.55 6.77
C ILE A 63 -19.09 -1.24 7.37
N GLU A 64 -20.03 -0.73 6.56
CA GLU A 64 -21.39 -0.39 7.01
C GLU A 64 -22.08 -1.57 7.72
N PRO A 65 -22.08 -2.81 7.19
CA PRO A 65 -22.69 -3.95 7.89
C PRO A 65 -22.13 -4.21 9.29
N GLN A 66 -20.82 -4.05 9.47
CA GLN A 66 -20.08 -4.33 10.71
C GLN A 66 -20.34 -3.26 11.78
N ILE A 67 -20.80 -2.07 11.40
CA ILE A 67 -21.04 -0.96 12.33
C ILE A 67 -22.52 -0.64 12.55
N LYS A 68 -23.44 -1.25 11.79
CA LYS A 68 -24.91 -1.02 11.93
C LYS A 68 -25.44 -1.16 13.35
N GLN A 69 -24.83 -2.02 14.17
CA GLN A 69 -25.26 -2.28 15.54
C GLN A 69 -24.48 -1.47 16.59
N LYS A 70 -23.46 -0.70 16.18
CA LYS A 70 -22.66 0.11 17.10
C LYS A 70 -23.32 1.47 17.30
N LYS A 71 -23.46 1.87 18.57
CA LYS A 71 -23.91 3.22 18.92
C LYS A 71 -22.75 4.20 18.78
N ILE A 72 -22.70 4.93 17.68
CA ILE A 72 -21.74 6.01 17.43
C ILE A 72 -22.44 7.34 17.76
N GLY A 73 -21.83 8.15 18.63
CA GLY A 73 -22.42 9.43 19.06
C GLY A 73 -22.39 10.51 17.96
N ALA A 74 -21.30 10.57 17.20
CA ALA A 74 -21.14 11.53 16.10
C ALA A 74 -21.94 11.13 14.85
N LYS A 75 -22.29 12.12 14.02
CA LYS A 75 -22.86 11.89 12.69
C LYS A 75 -21.87 11.09 11.84
N THR A 76 -22.32 10.06 11.13
CA THR A 76 -21.48 9.29 10.19
C THR A 76 -22.00 9.36 8.77
N GLU A 77 -21.09 9.42 7.80
CA GLU A 77 -21.38 9.31 6.38
C GLU A 77 -20.50 8.26 5.72
N PHE A 78 -21.09 7.48 4.81
CA PHE A 78 -20.37 6.48 4.05
C PHE A 78 -19.95 6.98 2.67
N PHE A 79 -18.84 6.44 2.17
CA PHE A 79 -18.35 6.69 0.81
C PHE A 79 -17.98 5.38 0.11
N SER A 80 -18.15 5.34 -1.21
CA SER A 80 -17.82 4.19 -2.06
C SER A 80 -16.55 4.39 -2.89
N SER A 81 -15.97 5.58 -2.88
CA SER A 81 -14.69 5.89 -3.55
C SER A 81 -14.01 7.08 -2.88
N LYS A 82 -12.70 7.26 -3.16
CA LYS A 82 -11.93 8.41 -2.66
C LYS A 82 -12.44 9.72 -3.23
N GLU A 83 -12.86 9.74 -4.49
CA GLU A 83 -13.45 10.91 -5.15
C GLU A 83 -14.75 11.31 -4.46
N ALA A 84 -15.63 10.34 -4.19
CA ALA A 84 -16.89 10.59 -3.48
C ALA A 84 -16.64 11.13 -2.06
N LEU A 85 -15.63 10.60 -1.35
CA LEU A 85 -15.18 11.12 -0.06
C LEU A 85 -14.70 12.57 -0.16
N LEU A 86 -13.85 12.89 -1.13
CA LEU A 86 -13.28 14.22 -1.29
C LEU A 86 -14.36 15.25 -1.65
N VAL A 87 -15.33 14.88 -2.50
CA VAL A 87 -16.49 15.73 -2.79
C VAL A 87 -17.32 15.99 -1.54
N LYS A 88 -17.58 14.97 -0.71
CA LYS A 88 -18.31 15.13 0.56
C LYS A 88 -17.60 16.05 1.53
N ILE A 89 -16.28 15.90 1.69
CA ILE A 89 -15.47 16.76 2.56
C ILE A 89 -15.45 18.18 2.02
N GLY A 90 -15.21 18.37 0.71
CA GLY A 90 -15.14 19.70 0.13
C GLY A 90 -16.44 20.49 0.26
N LYS A 91 -17.60 19.83 0.19
CA LYS A 91 -18.90 20.46 0.47
C LYS A 91 -19.03 20.99 1.91
N LEU A 92 -18.36 20.38 2.89
CA LEU A 92 -18.30 20.91 4.27
C LEU A 92 -17.50 22.22 4.36
N PHE A 93 -16.61 22.47 3.40
CA PHE A 93 -15.80 23.68 3.28
C PHE A 93 -16.31 24.60 2.17
N GLU A 94 -17.57 24.44 1.74
CA GLU A 94 -18.23 25.28 0.74
C GLU A 94 -17.54 25.28 -0.65
N LEU A 95 -16.75 24.25 -0.94
CA LEU A 95 -16.11 24.07 -2.24
C LEU A 95 -17.09 23.47 -3.25
N SER A 96 -17.08 24.01 -4.47
CA SER A 96 -17.87 23.45 -5.58
C SER A 96 -17.26 22.12 -6.06
N GLU A 97 -18.11 21.22 -6.54
CA GLU A 97 -17.67 19.93 -7.08
C GLU A 97 -16.70 20.11 -8.26
N ASN A 98 -16.94 21.09 -9.11
CA ASN A 98 -16.06 21.44 -10.23
C ASN A 98 -14.66 21.88 -9.75
N GLU A 99 -14.58 22.65 -8.68
CA GLU A 99 -13.31 23.08 -8.11
C GLU A 99 -12.52 21.90 -7.55
N ILE A 100 -13.18 21.02 -6.81
CA ILE A 100 -12.58 19.80 -6.23
C ILE A 100 -12.04 18.92 -7.36
N LEU A 101 -12.87 18.59 -8.35
CA LEU A 101 -12.48 17.72 -9.47
C LEU A 101 -11.39 18.37 -10.34
N GLY A 102 -11.41 19.69 -10.52
CA GLY A 102 -10.38 20.44 -11.22
C GLY A 102 -9.01 20.34 -10.52
N ARG A 103 -9.00 20.47 -9.19
CA ARG A 103 -7.78 20.35 -8.38
C ARG A 103 -7.21 18.93 -8.37
N LEU A 104 -8.06 17.90 -8.28
CA LEU A 104 -7.60 16.51 -8.27
C LEU A 104 -6.80 16.13 -9.52
N LYS A 105 -7.10 16.73 -10.67
CA LYS A 105 -6.36 16.52 -11.93
C LYS A 105 -4.96 17.13 -11.93
N THR A 106 -4.69 18.09 -11.06
CA THR A 106 -3.45 18.90 -11.05
C THR A 106 -2.63 18.72 -9.77
N MET A 107 -3.05 17.82 -8.87
CA MET A 107 -2.31 17.54 -7.65
C MET A 107 -0.92 16.97 -7.99
N PRO A 108 0.16 17.47 -7.34
CA PRO A 108 1.47 16.89 -7.52
C PRO A 108 1.50 15.46 -6.98
N PRO A 109 2.31 14.56 -7.58
CA PRO A 109 2.53 13.24 -7.00
C PRO A 109 3.14 13.37 -5.61
N ILE A 110 2.75 12.46 -4.70
CA ILE A 110 3.35 12.37 -3.38
C ILE A 110 4.61 11.52 -3.54
N SER A 111 5.74 12.01 -3.03
CA SER A 111 7.00 11.27 -3.12
C SER A 111 6.86 9.88 -2.49
N ARG A 112 7.46 8.87 -3.15
CA ARG A 112 7.47 7.46 -2.73
C ARG A 112 6.09 6.80 -2.57
N ARG A 113 5.08 7.34 -3.24
CA ARG A 113 3.78 6.68 -3.44
C ARG A 113 3.54 6.55 -4.92
N GLN A 114 4.06 5.48 -5.51
CA GLN A 114 4.07 5.26 -6.96
C GLN A 114 4.72 6.43 -7.72
N GLU A 115 5.83 6.96 -7.17
CA GLU A 115 6.57 8.05 -7.82
C GLU A 115 7.25 7.51 -9.09
N MET A 116 6.97 8.14 -10.24
CA MET A 116 7.56 7.75 -11.51
C MET A 116 8.80 8.60 -11.79
N ILE A 117 9.96 7.97 -11.77
CA ILE A 117 11.25 8.60 -12.07
C ILE A 117 11.70 8.09 -13.43
N LYS A 118 11.82 8.99 -14.41
CA LYS A 118 12.47 8.68 -15.69
C LYS A 118 13.95 8.94 -15.56
N THR A 119 14.77 7.94 -15.85
CA THR A 119 16.24 8.07 -15.81
C THR A 119 16.81 8.26 -17.21
N SER A 120 18.09 8.63 -17.29
CA SER A 120 18.84 8.60 -18.55
C SER A 120 18.91 7.16 -19.09
N GLY A 121 18.41 6.93 -20.31
CA GLY A 121 18.40 5.60 -20.96
C GLY A 121 17.01 4.98 -21.15
N ASP A 122 15.93 5.77 -21.12
CA ASP A 122 14.55 5.34 -21.33
C ASP A 122 14.05 4.28 -20.33
N ILE A 123 14.60 4.28 -19.13
CA ILE A 123 14.15 3.43 -18.02
C ILE A 123 13.18 4.24 -17.15
N THR A 124 12.14 3.57 -16.67
CA THR A 124 11.20 4.16 -15.70
C THR A 124 11.28 3.39 -14.39
N ILE A 125 11.48 4.12 -13.30
CA ILE A 125 11.42 3.57 -11.94
C ILE A 125 10.07 3.99 -11.35
N ILE A 126 9.30 3.01 -10.86
CA ILE A 126 8.16 3.22 -9.97
C ILE A 126 8.67 2.99 -8.56
N ASP A 127 8.70 4.04 -7.77
CA ASP A 127 9.09 3.94 -6.37
C ASP A 127 7.88 3.92 -5.43
N ASP A 128 7.67 2.75 -4.80
CA ASP A 128 6.70 2.48 -3.74
C ASP A 128 7.40 1.80 -2.52
N SER A 129 8.64 2.22 -2.25
CA SER A 129 9.51 1.63 -1.22
C SER A 129 9.18 2.00 0.23
N TYR A 130 8.23 2.91 0.51
CA TYR A 130 8.06 3.44 1.86
C TYR A 130 7.45 2.43 2.86
N ASN A 131 6.28 1.88 2.55
CA ASN A 131 5.59 0.89 3.40
C ASN A 131 4.50 0.21 2.58
N SER A 132 4.50 -1.12 2.56
CA SER A 132 3.55 -1.91 1.80
C SER A 132 2.69 -2.81 2.67
N ASN A 133 1.49 -3.06 2.16
CA ASN A 133 0.55 -4.06 2.65
C ASN A 133 -0.01 -4.80 1.42
N PRO A 134 -0.77 -5.90 1.59
CA PRO A 134 -1.19 -6.70 0.43
C PRO A 134 -1.92 -5.91 -0.65
N MET A 135 -2.75 -4.92 -0.28
CA MET A 135 -3.45 -4.08 -1.25
C MET A 135 -2.53 -3.07 -1.94
N GLY A 136 -1.57 -2.51 -1.21
CA GLY A 136 -0.54 -1.62 -1.75
C GLY A 136 0.31 -2.32 -2.81
N PHE A 137 0.85 -3.49 -2.45
CA PHE A 137 1.67 -4.31 -3.32
C PHE A 137 0.95 -4.66 -4.63
N LEU A 138 -0.30 -5.11 -4.57
CA LEU A 138 -1.11 -5.42 -5.76
C LEU A 138 -1.38 -4.17 -6.61
N SER A 139 -1.57 -3.00 -5.97
CA SER A 139 -1.74 -1.74 -6.70
C SER A 139 -0.47 -1.32 -7.43
N ALA A 140 0.69 -1.51 -6.82
CA ALA A 140 1.98 -1.21 -7.44
C ALA A 140 2.26 -2.15 -8.62
N LEU A 141 1.97 -3.45 -8.48
CA LEU A 141 2.02 -4.39 -9.60
C LEU A 141 1.07 -4.01 -10.74
N ALA A 142 -0.14 -3.53 -10.43
CA ALA A 142 -1.08 -3.06 -11.45
C ALA A 142 -0.53 -1.85 -12.22
N ALA A 143 0.16 -0.92 -11.54
CA ALA A 143 0.85 0.19 -12.18
C ALA A 143 1.95 -0.30 -13.14
N LEU A 144 2.80 -1.23 -12.68
CA LEU A 144 3.86 -1.85 -13.49
C LEU A 144 3.30 -2.58 -14.72
N LYS A 145 2.20 -3.32 -14.56
CA LYS A 145 1.52 -4.06 -15.64
C LYS A 145 1.07 -3.15 -16.78
N ASN A 146 0.54 -1.97 -16.45
CA ASN A 146 -0.02 -1.03 -17.43
C ASN A 146 1.02 -0.23 -18.22
N MET A 147 2.31 -0.41 -17.92
CA MET A 147 3.38 0.27 -18.65
C MET A 147 3.66 -0.39 -20.00
N ALA A 148 3.79 0.43 -21.05
CA ALA A 148 4.28 -0.01 -22.37
C ALA A 148 5.81 -0.05 -22.35
N VAL A 149 6.37 -1.17 -21.90
CA VAL A 149 7.82 -1.40 -21.74
C VAL A 149 8.24 -2.75 -22.28
N GLN A 150 9.52 -2.90 -22.60
CA GLN A 150 10.09 -4.16 -23.08
C GLN A 150 10.40 -5.14 -21.94
N ARG A 151 10.60 -4.63 -20.72
CA ARG A 151 10.96 -5.44 -19.56
C ARG A 151 10.41 -4.86 -18.28
N ARG A 152 9.81 -5.69 -17.43
CA ARG A 152 9.31 -5.33 -16.09
C ARG A 152 10.14 -6.05 -15.04
N ILE A 153 10.68 -5.31 -14.08
CA ILE A 153 11.52 -5.85 -13.02
C ILE A 153 10.93 -5.44 -11.68
N LEU A 154 10.73 -6.39 -10.78
CA LEU A 154 10.36 -6.13 -9.39
C LEU A 154 11.58 -6.29 -8.50
N VAL A 155 11.79 -5.35 -7.58
CA VAL A 155 12.78 -5.43 -6.50
C VAL A 155 12.04 -5.31 -5.19
N THR A 156 12.11 -6.33 -4.32
CA THR A 156 11.36 -6.32 -3.06
C THR A 156 11.97 -7.24 -2.00
N PRO A 157 11.93 -6.87 -0.71
CA PRO A 157 12.18 -7.77 0.41
C PRO A 157 10.90 -8.51 0.88
N GLY A 158 9.77 -8.30 0.21
CA GLY A 158 8.45 -8.72 0.68
C GLY A 158 7.92 -7.85 1.81
N MET A 159 6.66 -8.05 2.17
CA MET A 159 5.94 -7.31 3.22
C MET A 159 6.25 -7.85 4.61
N ILE A 160 6.37 -6.96 5.60
CA ILE A 160 6.69 -7.31 6.99
C ILE A 160 5.52 -7.04 7.95
N GLU A 161 5.65 -7.50 9.20
CA GLU A 161 4.67 -7.29 10.29
C GLU A 161 3.26 -7.86 10.02
N LEU A 162 3.19 -8.94 9.24
CA LEU A 162 1.93 -9.59 8.85
C LEU A 162 1.50 -10.72 9.81
N GLY A 163 2.20 -10.91 10.93
CA GLY A 163 1.92 -11.94 11.92
C GLY A 163 1.94 -13.36 11.33
N GLU A 164 1.02 -14.22 11.76
CA GLU A 164 0.90 -15.61 11.30
C GLU A 164 0.66 -15.74 9.78
N LYS A 165 0.15 -14.67 9.14
CA LYS A 165 -0.14 -14.65 7.70
C LYS A 165 1.05 -14.22 6.83
N GLN A 166 2.21 -13.97 7.42
CA GLN A 166 3.36 -13.41 6.71
C GLN A 166 3.83 -14.28 5.54
N PHE A 167 3.90 -15.60 5.74
CA PHE A 167 4.26 -16.52 4.68
C PHE A 167 3.21 -16.53 3.56
N GLU A 168 1.94 -16.77 3.91
CA GLU A 168 0.84 -16.88 2.94
C GLU A 168 0.68 -15.61 2.09
N LEU A 169 0.71 -14.43 2.72
CA LEU A 169 0.50 -13.17 2.02
C LEU A 169 1.68 -12.80 1.12
N ASN A 170 2.91 -13.07 1.52
CA ASN A 170 4.07 -12.87 0.65
C ASN A 170 4.10 -13.88 -0.50
N LYS A 171 3.72 -15.13 -0.26
CA LYS A 171 3.56 -16.14 -1.32
C LYS A 171 2.54 -15.68 -2.36
N ASN A 172 1.36 -15.23 -1.92
CA ASN A 172 0.32 -14.75 -2.82
C ASN A 172 0.74 -13.48 -3.59
N ALA A 173 1.48 -12.57 -2.95
CA ALA A 173 2.05 -11.40 -3.62
C ALA A 173 3.08 -11.80 -4.70
N ALA A 174 3.93 -12.79 -4.42
CA ALA A 174 4.87 -13.35 -5.38
C ALA A 174 4.19 -14.02 -6.58
N ILE A 175 3.11 -14.77 -6.36
CA ILE A 175 2.28 -15.33 -7.45
C ILE A 175 1.76 -14.21 -8.36
N ALA A 176 1.18 -13.16 -7.77
CA ALA A 176 0.71 -12.00 -8.53
C ALA A 176 1.86 -11.28 -9.28
N ALA A 177 3.04 -11.18 -8.66
CA ALA A 177 4.22 -10.59 -9.28
C ALA A 177 4.71 -11.40 -10.49
N ALA A 178 4.71 -12.72 -10.42
CA ALA A 178 5.12 -13.61 -11.51
C ALA A 178 4.27 -13.47 -12.78
N GLN A 179 3.02 -13.03 -12.64
CA GLN A 179 2.10 -12.75 -13.75
C GLN A 179 2.33 -11.38 -14.41
N VAL A 180 3.17 -10.52 -13.82
CA VAL A 180 3.42 -9.14 -14.26
C VAL A 180 4.88 -8.91 -14.64
N ALA A 181 5.81 -9.30 -13.77
CA ALA A 181 7.23 -9.05 -13.93
C ALA A 181 7.88 -10.08 -14.87
N ASP A 182 8.95 -9.68 -15.54
CA ASP A 182 9.82 -10.58 -16.28
C ASP A 182 10.92 -11.17 -15.39
N TYR A 183 11.36 -10.39 -14.40
CA TYR A 183 12.38 -10.71 -13.41
C TYR A 183 11.97 -10.21 -12.02
N VAL A 184 12.35 -10.95 -10.98
CA VAL A 184 12.22 -10.52 -9.57
C VAL A 184 13.58 -10.59 -8.88
N ILE A 185 13.95 -9.50 -8.20
CA ILE A 185 15.08 -9.45 -7.27
C ILE A 185 14.51 -9.45 -5.85
N ILE A 186 14.72 -10.55 -5.13
CA ILE A 186 14.37 -10.69 -3.71
C ILE A 186 15.50 -10.12 -2.88
N VAL A 187 15.20 -9.15 -2.01
CA VAL A 187 16.19 -8.48 -1.15
C VAL A 187 16.11 -9.00 0.29
N GLY A 188 17.23 -9.41 0.86
CA GLY A 188 17.30 -9.94 2.22
C GLY A 188 16.70 -11.34 2.36
N GLU A 189 16.62 -11.83 3.60
CA GLU A 189 16.28 -13.23 3.89
C GLU A 189 14.85 -13.40 4.45
N ILE A 190 14.26 -12.37 5.06
CA ILE A 190 13.06 -12.47 5.91
C ILE A 190 11.88 -13.15 5.19
N ASN A 191 11.54 -12.71 3.98
CA ASN A 191 10.41 -13.26 3.21
C ASN A 191 10.85 -14.13 2.04
N LYS A 192 12.15 -14.43 1.92
CA LYS A 192 12.71 -15.11 0.75
C LYS A 192 12.02 -16.44 0.48
N SER A 193 11.85 -17.29 1.49
CA SER A 193 11.22 -18.60 1.30
C SER A 193 9.78 -18.49 0.78
N ALA A 194 8.98 -17.56 1.32
CA ALA A 194 7.61 -17.32 0.89
C ALA A 194 7.54 -16.78 -0.54
N LEU A 195 8.41 -15.81 -0.88
CA LEU A 195 8.48 -15.23 -2.21
C LEU A 195 8.94 -16.25 -3.24
N GLU A 196 9.99 -17.02 -2.93
CA GLU A 196 10.47 -18.08 -3.81
C GLU A 196 9.40 -19.15 -4.06
N ASP A 197 8.65 -19.56 -3.02
CA ASP A 197 7.59 -20.57 -3.17
C ASP A 197 6.49 -20.08 -4.14
N GLY A 198 6.05 -18.83 -4.00
CA GLY A 198 5.06 -18.24 -4.91
C GLY A 198 5.58 -18.07 -6.35
N LEU A 199 6.84 -17.65 -6.52
CA LEU A 199 7.45 -17.49 -7.84
C LEU A 199 7.70 -18.85 -8.52
N LYS A 200 8.09 -19.89 -7.76
CA LYS A 200 8.30 -21.25 -8.27
C LYS A 200 7.01 -21.87 -8.78
N GLU A 201 5.89 -21.62 -8.10
CA GLU A 201 4.57 -22.12 -8.48
C GLU A 201 4.18 -21.67 -9.90
N GLU A 202 4.44 -20.41 -10.23
CA GLU A 202 4.12 -19.81 -11.53
C GLU A 202 5.19 -20.07 -12.61
N TRP A 203 6.47 -19.89 -12.28
CA TRP A 203 7.54 -19.95 -13.28
C TRP A 203 8.17 -21.33 -13.48
N LYS A 204 7.97 -22.28 -12.56
CA LYS A 204 8.43 -23.68 -12.67
C LYS A 204 9.90 -23.74 -13.10
N ASP A 205 10.19 -24.39 -14.22
CA ASP A 205 11.55 -24.57 -14.77
C ASP A 205 12.26 -23.27 -15.18
N ASN A 206 11.53 -22.15 -15.26
CA ASN A 206 12.12 -20.83 -15.55
C ASN A 206 12.49 -20.04 -14.30
N PHE A 207 12.19 -20.54 -13.09
CA PHE A 207 12.45 -19.84 -11.83
C PHE A 207 13.90 -19.35 -11.72
N ASP A 208 14.88 -20.24 -11.87
CA ASP A 208 16.31 -19.91 -11.70
C ASP A 208 16.84 -18.89 -12.73
N LYS A 209 16.13 -18.71 -13.85
CA LYS A 209 16.50 -17.74 -14.90
C LYS A 209 15.93 -16.35 -14.64
N LYS A 210 14.88 -16.25 -13.82
CA LYS A 210 14.07 -15.05 -13.64
C LYS A 210 14.13 -14.47 -12.23
N VAL A 211 14.52 -15.27 -11.24
CA VAL A 211 14.60 -14.87 -9.84
C VAL A 211 16.05 -14.73 -9.40
N PHE A 212 16.36 -13.61 -8.75
CA PHE A 212 17.66 -13.37 -8.16
C PHE A 212 17.50 -13.00 -6.70
N TRP A 213 18.27 -13.62 -5.83
CA TRP A 213 18.38 -13.22 -4.43
C TRP A 213 19.57 -12.28 -4.25
N ALA A 214 19.36 -11.21 -3.50
CA ALA A 214 20.37 -10.25 -3.11
C ALA A 214 20.37 -10.09 -1.58
N PRO A 215 21.52 -10.23 -0.89
CA PRO A 215 21.56 -10.08 0.57
C PRO A 215 21.28 -8.64 1.04
N ASP A 216 21.54 -7.65 0.18
CA ASP A 216 21.39 -6.23 0.46
C ASP A 216 21.04 -5.43 -0.82
N LEU A 217 20.77 -4.13 -0.64
CA LEU A 217 20.39 -3.25 -1.74
C LEU A 217 21.53 -3.03 -2.75
N ASP A 218 22.79 -3.04 -2.33
CA ASP A 218 23.93 -2.85 -3.24
C ASP A 218 24.11 -4.06 -4.16
N SER A 219 23.92 -5.26 -3.63
CA SER A 219 23.89 -6.50 -4.40
C SER A 219 22.70 -6.52 -5.36
N ALA A 220 21.54 -6.02 -4.91
CA ALA A 220 20.36 -5.87 -5.76
C ALA A 220 20.61 -4.88 -6.90
N LYS A 221 21.29 -3.74 -6.62
CA LYS A 221 21.72 -2.74 -7.61
C LYS A 221 22.62 -3.33 -8.67
N LYS A 222 23.65 -4.06 -8.25
CA LYS A 222 24.55 -4.74 -9.18
C LYS A 222 23.78 -5.70 -10.08
N LYS A 223 22.85 -6.47 -9.52
CA LYS A 223 22.07 -7.40 -10.33
C LYS A 223 21.11 -6.67 -11.27
N LEU A 224 20.50 -5.59 -10.80
CA LEU A 224 19.59 -4.79 -11.60
C LEU A 224 20.28 -4.19 -12.83
N SER A 225 21.51 -3.68 -12.69
CA SER A 225 22.26 -3.13 -13.82
C SER A 225 22.63 -4.18 -14.87
N GLU A 226 22.83 -5.45 -14.49
CA GLU A 226 23.08 -6.56 -15.41
C GLU A 226 21.84 -6.93 -16.26
N ILE A 227 20.64 -6.81 -15.69
CA ILE A 227 19.39 -7.28 -16.31
C ILE A 227 18.54 -6.14 -16.88
N THR A 228 18.87 -4.89 -16.61
CA THR A 228 18.13 -3.74 -17.14
C THR A 228 18.52 -3.48 -18.59
N ILE A 229 17.53 -3.21 -19.43
CA ILE A 229 17.68 -2.81 -20.83
C ILE A 229 16.96 -1.47 -21.09
N PRO A 230 17.24 -0.77 -22.20
CA PRO A 230 16.43 0.38 -22.60
C PRO A 230 14.93 0.03 -22.65
N HIS A 231 14.06 0.96 -22.26
CA HIS A 231 12.62 0.73 -22.11
C HIS A 231 12.26 -0.35 -21.08
N SER A 232 13.02 -0.46 -19.98
CA SER A 232 12.63 -1.24 -18.80
C SER A 232 11.77 -0.40 -17.84
N ALA A 233 10.84 -1.05 -17.16
CA ALA A 233 10.21 -0.53 -15.95
C ALA A 233 10.71 -1.30 -14.72
N ILE A 234 11.11 -0.59 -13.68
CA ILE A 234 11.59 -1.12 -12.41
C ILE A 234 10.60 -0.70 -11.33
N LEU A 235 10.04 -1.67 -10.61
CA LEU A 235 9.25 -1.41 -9.41
C LEU A 235 10.08 -1.69 -8.17
N LEU A 236 10.32 -0.66 -7.36
CA LEU A 236 10.91 -0.77 -6.04
C LEU A 236 9.77 -0.86 -5.02
N GLU A 237 9.59 -2.02 -4.40
CA GLU A 237 8.40 -2.31 -3.60
C GLU A 237 8.78 -2.74 -2.18
N ASN A 238 8.30 -1.97 -1.20
CA ASN A 238 8.42 -2.16 0.25
C ASN A 238 9.84 -2.08 0.86
N ASP A 239 9.99 -1.24 1.89
CA ASP A 239 11.10 -1.15 2.84
C ASP A 239 12.51 -1.34 2.24
N LEU A 240 12.77 -0.66 1.12
CA LEU A 240 14.10 -0.56 0.53
C LEU A 240 14.71 0.78 0.98
N PRO A 241 15.77 0.78 1.83
CA PRO A 241 16.28 2.01 2.42
C PRO A 241 16.83 3.00 1.39
N ASP A 242 16.76 4.28 1.75
CA ASP A 242 17.06 5.43 0.90
C ASP A 242 18.51 5.48 0.42
N HIS A 243 18.81 4.89 -0.74
CA HIS A 243 19.93 5.28 -1.61
C HIS A 243 19.58 4.85 -3.03
N TYR A 244 19.09 5.77 -3.88
CA TYR A 244 18.73 5.41 -5.26
C TYR A 244 19.93 4.99 -6.11
N PHE A 245 19.57 4.31 -7.20
CA PHE A 245 20.36 3.84 -8.33
C PHE A 245 20.96 4.99 -9.13
#